data_AF-A0A0M1J5Q6-F1
#
_entry.id   AF-A0A0M1J5Q6-F1
#
_cell.length_a   1.000
_cell.length_b   1.000
_cell.length_c   1.000
_cell.angle_alpha   90.00
_cell.angle_beta   90.00
_cell.angle_gamma   90.00
#
_symmetry.space_group_name_H-M   'P 1'
#
loop_
_entity.id
_entity.type
_entity.pdbx_description
1 polymer ?
#
loop_
_entity_poly.entity_id
_entity_poly.type
_entity_poly.pdbx_seq_one_letter_code
_entity_poly.pdbx_strand_id
1 'polypeptide(L)'
;MADPTSKTIPSQVQELIAVLLAEIPLLEEPLATLLGVEIASQGENSPPDERKALCEVYTESLSRFGDAAGTVGFVGLQQVVAWLRENIEAFAAQPRPLNTTEMDLLGAWSGYVEAYLSNPSDQTTCQEFVSWLQTKDWLKPLDTAQADTIGALLLTPDFTAAISFEEQSKPAREQAATAEHVNLELPKDVQPDLLEALLQELPEQSQTFAVAIQRLVANGSMDDLNIAKRTAHTLKGAANTVGIRGIANLTHHLEDILDALFKHHDCIC
;
A
#
# COMPACT_ATOMS: atom_id res chain seq x y z
N MET A 1 7.76 -27.38 -9.45
CA MET A 1 7.87 -26.81 -10.81
C MET A 1 7.33 -25.40 -10.69
N ALA A 2 8.21 -24.41 -10.57
CA ALA A 2 7.79 -23.01 -10.46
C ALA A 2 7.30 -22.54 -11.84
N ASP A 3 6.14 -21.91 -11.89
CA ASP A 3 5.55 -21.34 -13.09
C ASP A 3 6.44 -20.18 -13.59
N PRO A 4 6.96 -20.23 -14.83
CA PRO A 4 7.83 -19.19 -15.38
C PRO A 4 7.10 -17.87 -15.71
N THR A 5 5.81 -17.75 -15.40
CA THR A 5 4.99 -16.55 -15.67
C THR A 5 4.62 -15.73 -14.44
N SER A 6 5.09 -16.08 -13.23
CA SER A 6 4.94 -15.23 -12.06
C SER A 6 5.81 -13.98 -12.22
N LYS A 7 5.24 -12.92 -12.83
CA LYS A 7 5.80 -11.58 -12.78
C LYS A 7 5.76 -11.14 -11.32
N THR A 8 6.91 -11.26 -10.64
CA THR A 8 7.05 -10.78 -9.27
C THR A 8 6.67 -9.30 -9.22
N ILE A 9 5.61 -8.98 -8.48
CA ILE A 9 5.14 -7.61 -8.28
C ILE A 9 6.24 -6.84 -7.53
N PRO A 10 6.69 -5.66 -8.00
CA PRO A 10 7.70 -4.87 -7.31
C PRO A 10 7.27 -4.52 -5.88
N SER A 11 8.22 -4.46 -4.95
CA SER A 11 7.92 -4.22 -3.52
C SER A 11 7.17 -2.90 -3.29
N GLN A 12 7.48 -1.87 -4.08
CA GLN A 12 6.75 -0.60 -4.07
C GLN A 12 5.26 -0.79 -4.33
N VAL A 13 4.93 -1.57 -5.36
CA VAL A 13 3.55 -1.86 -5.74
C VAL A 13 2.87 -2.73 -4.67
N GLN A 14 3.62 -3.61 -3.99
CA GLN A 14 3.08 -4.39 -2.86
C GLN A 14 2.67 -3.49 -1.68
N GLU A 15 3.43 -2.42 -1.39
CA GLU A 15 3.06 -1.44 -0.36
C GLU A 15 1.77 -0.69 -0.75
N LEU A 16 1.64 -0.26 -2.02
CA LEU A 16 0.43 0.38 -2.52
C LEU A 16 -0.78 -0.57 -2.52
N ILE A 17 -0.59 -1.85 -2.84
CA ILE A 17 -1.62 -2.88 -2.72
C ILE A 17 -2.07 -3.03 -1.26
N ALA A 18 -1.12 -3.05 -0.31
CA ALA A 18 -1.45 -3.13 1.11
C ALA A 18 -2.29 -1.94 1.59
N VAL A 19 -2.03 -0.74 1.07
CA VAL A 19 -2.86 0.45 1.32
C VAL A 19 -4.27 0.23 0.76
N LEU A 20 -4.42 -0.21 -0.50
CA LEU A 20 -5.73 -0.48 -1.08
C LEU A 20 -6.51 -1.55 -0.30
N LEU A 21 -5.85 -2.64 0.13
CA LEU A 21 -6.46 -3.68 0.95
C LEU A 21 -6.93 -3.13 2.31
N ALA A 22 -6.18 -2.22 2.92
CA ALA A 22 -6.55 -1.60 4.19
C ALA A 22 -7.75 -0.64 4.07
N GLU A 23 -8.05 -0.14 2.88
CA GLU A 23 -9.23 0.70 2.62
C GLU A 23 -10.53 -0.11 2.48
N ILE A 24 -10.47 -1.40 2.14
CA ILE A 24 -11.67 -2.22 1.89
C ILE A 24 -12.62 -2.25 3.11
N PRO A 25 -12.15 -2.49 4.36
CA PRO A 25 -13.02 -2.44 5.53
C PRO A 25 -13.73 -1.09 5.73
N LEU A 26 -13.10 0.03 5.32
CA LEU A 26 -13.70 1.36 5.42
C LEU A 26 -14.86 1.54 4.40
N LEU A 27 -14.84 0.78 3.31
CA LEU A 27 -15.92 0.74 2.31
C LEU A 27 -17.08 -0.16 2.75
N GLU A 28 -16.83 -1.11 3.66
CA GLU A 28 -17.88 -1.97 4.20
C GLU A 28 -18.79 -1.25 5.21
N GLU A 29 -18.33 -0.21 5.91
CA GLU A 29 -19.16 0.58 6.83
C GLU A 29 -20.38 1.26 6.16
N PRO A 30 -20.22 2.05 5.08
CA PRO A 30 -21.36 2.64 4.38
C PRO A 30 -22.25 1.58 3.71
N LEU A 31 -21.66 0.49 3.21
CA LEU A 31 -22.43 -0.63 2.66
C LEU A 31 -23.29 -1.31 3.73
N ALA A 32 -22.72 -1.61 4.90
CA ALA A 32 -23.44 -2.23 6.01
C ALA A 32 -24.62 -1.36 6.49
N THR A 33 -24.44 -0.03 6.48
CA THR A 33 -25.51 0.92 6.78
C THR A 33 -26.64 0.85 5.75
N LEU A 34 -26.31 0.82 4.46
CA LEU A 34 -27.27 0.64 3.37
C LEU A 34 -28.02 -0.70 3.49
N LEU A 35 -27.29 -1.81 3.66
CA LEU A 35 -27.91 -3.14 3.78
C LEU A 35 -28.78 -3.23 5.05
N GLY A 36 -28.40 -2.57 6.14
CA GLY A 36 -29.19 -2.54 7.37
C GLY A 36 -30.59 -1.94 7.18
N VAL A 37 -30.72 -0.83 6.44
CA VAL A 37 -32.04 -0.23 6.16
C VAL A 37 -32.88 -1.05 5.19
N GLU A 38 -32.24 -1.75 4.24
CA GLU A 38 -32.91 -2.68 3.32
C GLU A 38 -33.45 -3.91 4.03
N ILE A 39 -32.67 -4.48 4.96
CA ILE A 39 -33.09 -5.61 5.80
C ILE A 39 -34.27 -5.19 6.69
N ALA A 40 -34.22 -3.99 7.29
CA ALA A 40 -35.30 -3.51 8.14
C ALA A 40 -36.62 -3.26 7.38
N SER A 41 -36.53 -3.02 6.07
CA SER A 41 -37.67 -2.71 5.20
C SER A 41 -38.21 -3.93 4.45
N GLN A 42 -37.74 -5.14 4.77
CA GLN A 42 -38.24 -6.37 4.15
C GLN A 42 -39.74 -6.56 4.44
N GLY A 43 -40.52 -6.78 3.38
CA GLY A 43 -41.98 -6.93 3.45
C GLY A 43 -42.77 -5.65 3.20
N GLU A 44 -42.08 -4.50 3.11
CA GLU A 44 -42.69 -3.24 2.69
C GLU A 44 -42.88 -3.18 1.16
N ASN A 45 -43.85 -2.39 0.71
CA ASN A 45 -44.13 -2.20 -0.72
C ASN A 45 -43.32 -1.07 -1.37
N SER A 46 -42.60 -0.28 -0.57
CA SER A 46 -41.82 0.89 -0.99
C SER A 46 -40.39 0.80 -0.46
N PRO A 47 -39.41 1.42 -1.16
CA PRO A 47 -38.03 1.42 -0.71
C PRO A 47 -37.84 2.25 0.58
N PRO A 48 -36.76 2.02 1.36
CA PRO A 48 -36.40 2.90 2.47
C PRO A 48 -36.20 4.34 2.00
N ASP A 49 -36.70 5.30 2.77
CA ASP A 49 -36.61 6.73 2.42
C ASP A 49 -35.15 7.20 2.32
N GLU A 50 -34.24 6.67 3.15
CA GLU A 50 -32.83 7.05 3.14
C GLU A 50 -32.00 6.36 2.04
N ARG A 51 -32.55 5.34 1.33
CA ARG A 51 -31.78 4.52 0.37
C ARG A 51 -30.95 5.35 -0.58
N LYS A 52 -31.58 6.34 -1.22
CA LYS A 52 -30.92 7.15 -2.25
C LYS A 52 -29.70 7.87 -1.70
N ALA A 53 -29.83 8.50 -0.53
CA ALA A 53 -28.73 9.20 0.13
C ALA A 53 -27.61 8.23 0.54
N LEU A 54 -27.95 7.05 1.05
CA LEU A 54 -26.97 6.03 1.43
C LEU A 54 -26.23 5.46 0.20
N CYS A 55 -26.93 5.22 -0.91
CA CYS A 55 -26.31 4.84 -2.18
C CYS A 55 -25.37 5.93 -2.71
N GLU A 56 -25.73 7.21 -2.61
CA GLU A 56 -24.86 8.34 -3.01
C GLU A 56 -23.58 8.37 -2.17
N VAL A 57 -23.68 8.21 -0.84
CA VAL A 57 -22.51 8.14 0.05
C VAL A 57 -21.61 6.95 -0.31
N TYR A 58 -22.20 5.77 -0.52
CA TYR A 58 -21.43 4.57 -0.82
C TYR A 58 -20.74 4.63 -2.20
N THR A 59 -21.46 5.10 -3.22
CA THR A 59 -20.91 5.25 -4.58
C THR A 59 -19.80 6.29 -4.66
N GLU A 60 -19.84 7.35 -3.84
CA GLU A 60 -18.76 8.33 -3.71
C GLU A 60 -17.50 7.70 -3.09
N SER A 61 -17.67 6.92 -2.01
CA SER A 61 -16.56 6.17 -1.39
C SER A 61 -15.93 5.16 -2.36
N LEU A 62 -16.77 4.42 -3.10
CA LEU A 62 -16.30 3.54 -4.17
C LEU A 62 -15.54 4.31 -5.26
N SER A 63 -16.02 5.49 -5.68
CA SER A 63 -15.33 6.28 -6.71
C SER A 63 -13.90 6.61 -6.31
N ARG A 64 -13.70 7.10 -5.07
CA ARG A 64 -12.37 7.42 -4.54
C ARG A 64 -11.45 6.21 -4.51
N PHE A 65 -11.98 5.05 -4.09
CA PHE A 65 -11.23 3.79 -4.10
C PHE A 65 -10.84 3.37 -5.52
N GLY A 66 -11.77 3.43 -6.47
CA GLY A 66 -11.52 3.12 -7.88
C GLY A 66 -10.45 4.03 -8.49
N ASP A 67 -10.49 5.33 -8.21
CA ASP A 67 -9.50 6.29 -8.68
C ASP A 67 -8.10 6.05 -8.09
N ALA A 68 -8.04 5.69 -6.80
CA ALA A 68 -6.80 5.27 -6.16
C ALA A 68 -6.24 3.99 -6.82
N ALA A 69 -7.07 2.98 -7.02
CA ALA A 69 -6.69 1.74 -7.70
C ALA A 69 -6.18 2.00 -9.12
N GLY A 70 -6.87 2.85 -9.89
CA GLY A 70 -6.45 3.26 -11.23
C GLY A 70 -5.10 3.97 -11.23
N THR A 71 -4.84 4.84 -10.25
CA THR A 71 -3.55 5.56 -10.10
C THR A 71 -2.39 4.60 -9.84
N VAL A 72 -2.63 3.51 -9.08
CA VAL A 72 -1.63 2.46 -8.85
C VAL A 72 -1.35 1.66 -10.13
N GLY A 73 -2.34 1.52 -11.02
CA GLY A 73 -2.22 0.74 -12.25
C GLY A 73 -3.30 -0.33 -12.45
N PHE A 74 -4.23 -0.46 -11.49
CA PHE A 74 -5.34 -1.40 -11.55
C PHE A 74 -6.53 -0.83 -12.34
N VAL A 75 -6.30 -0.50 -13.61
CA VAL A 75 -7.33 0.08 -14.50
C VAL A 75 -8.54 -0.85 -14.66
N GLY A 76 -8.31 -2.17 -14.71
CA GLY A 76 -9.40 -3.16 -14.73
C GLY A 76 -10.30 -3.05 -13.49
N LEU A 77 -9.70 -2.96 -12.29
CA LEU A 77 -10.44 -2.79 -11.04
C LEU A 77 -11.17 -1.44 -10.99
N GLN A 78 -10.55 -0.36 -11.47
CA GLN A 78 -11.22 0.94 -11.59
C GLN A 78 -12.50 0.84 -12.44
N GLN A 79 -12.46 0.11 -13.56
CA GLN A 79 -13.64 -0.11 -14.40
C GLN A 79 -14.69 -0.98 -13.72
N VAL A 80 -14.29 -2.02 -12.99
CA VAL A 80 -15.21 -2.82 -12.19
C VAL A 80 -15.93 -1.97 -11.14
N VAL A 81 -15.20 -1.10 -10.44
CA VAL A 81 -15.76 -0.19 -9.45
C VAL A 81 -16.72 0.82 -10.09
N ALA A 82 -16.38 1.37 -11.26
CA ALA A 82 -17.28 2.24 -12.01
C ALA A 82 -18.58 1.52 -12.42
N TRP A 83 -18.48 0.28 -12.91
CA TRP A 83 -19.63 -0.55 -13.24
C TRP A 83 -20.49 -0.88 -12.00
N LEU A 84 -19.86 -1.17 -10.86
CA LEU A 84 -20.57 -1.46 -9.61
C LEU A 84 -21.38 -0.25 -9.16
N ARG A 85 -20.81 0.96 -9.28
CA ARG A 85 -21.52 2.22 -8.99
C ARG A 85 -22.76 2.38 -9.86
N GLU A 86 -22.66 2.12 -11.17
CA GLU A 86 -23.83 2.17 -12.07
C GLU A 86 -24.93 1.16 -11.72
N ASN A 87 -24.57 0.00 -11.18
CA ASN A 87 -25.53 -0.99 -10.67
C ASN A 87 -26.16 -0.53 -9.36
N ILE A 88 -25.39 0.05 -8.44
CA ILE A 88 -25.91 0.62 -7.19
C ILE A 88 -26.88 1.76 -7.48
N GLU A 89 -26.59 2.63 -8.45
CA GLU A 89 -27.52 3.67 -8.91
C GLU A 89 -28.81 3.07 -9.50
N ALA A 90 -28.71 1.95 -10.23
CA ALA A 90 -29.88 1.24 -10.74
C ALA A 90 -30.71 0.60 -9.61
N PHE A 91 -30.06 0.09 -8.56
CA PHE A 91 -30.73 -0.42 -7.36
C PHE A 91 -31.42 0.69 -6.59
N ALA A 92 -30.78 1.86 -6.47
CA ALA A 92 -31.35 3.04 -5.83
C ALA A 92 -32.67 3.48 -6.48
N ALA A 93 -32.83 3.24 -7.79
CA ALA A 93 -34.03 3.58 -8.54
C ALA A 93 -35.17 2.54 -8.45
N GLN A 94 -34.95 1.38 -7.81
CA GLN A 94 -35.99 0.35 -7.71
C GLN A 94 -37.14 0.80 -6.81
N PRO A 95 -38.42 0.60 -7.21
CA PRO A 95 -39.58 1.04 -6.44
C PRO A 95 -39.94 0.10 -5.27
N ARG A 96 -39.03 -0.81 -4.88
CA ARG A 96 -39.21 -1.81 -3.82
C ARG A 96 -37.94 -1.95 -2.98
N PRO A 97 -38.02 -2.52 -1.76
CA PRO A 97 -36.88 -3.06 -1.02
C PRO A 97 -35.98 -3.94 -1.90
N LEU A 98 -34.67 -3.90 -1.67
CA LEU A 98 -33.75 -4.85 -2.30
C LEU A 98 -34.06 -6.26 -1.80
N ASN A 99 -34.01 -7.24 -2.69
CA ASN A 99 -34.21 -8.63 -2.30
C ASN A 99 -32.90 -9.24 -1.75
N THR A 100 -33.00 -10.43 -1.15
CA THR A 100 -31.84 -11.11 -0.56
C THR A 100 -30.71 -11.34 -1.55
N THR A 101 -31.02 -11.75 -2.79
CA THR A 101 -30.01 -11.98 -3.82
C THR A 101 -29.26 -10.70 -4.20
N GLU A 102 -29.98 -9.58 -4.32
CA GLU A 102 -29.37 -8.26 -4.61
C GLU A 102 -28.47 -7.79 -3.45
N MET A 103 -28.89 -8.03 -2.21
CA MET A 103 -28.09 -7.72 -1.02
C MET A 103 -26.84 -8.61 -0.92
N ASP A 104 -26.98 -9.91 -1.22
CA ASP A 104 -25.87 -10.87 -1.21
C ASP A 104 -24.83 -10.50 -2.29
N LEU A 105 -25.28 -10.09 -3.48
CA LEU A 105 -24.38 -9.58 -4.53
C LEU A 105 -23.61 -8.35 -4.06
N LEU A 106 -24.30 -7.37 -3.48
CA LEU A 106 -23.67 -6.17 -2.95
C LEU A 106 -22.73 -6.47 -1.78
N GLY A 107 -22.97 -7.51 -0.99
CA GLY A 107 -22.09 -7.94 0.09
C GLY A 107 -20.85 -8.72 -0.40
N ALA A 108 -20.95 -9.41 -1.54
CA ALA A 108 -19.88 -10.29 -2.02
C ALA A 108 -18.69 -9.56 -2.69
N TRP A 109 -18.88 -8.31 -3.13
CA TRP A 109 -17.89 -7.59 -3.95
C TRP A 109 -16.49 -7.47 -3.28
N SER A 110 -16.44 -7.21 -1.96
CA SER A 110 -15.17 -6.98 -1.24
C SER A 110 -14.30 -8.23 -1.28
N GLY A 111 -14.88 -9.41 -1.14
CA GLY A 111 -14.15 -10.68 -1.25
C GLY A 111 -13.51 -10.90 -2.63
N TYR A 112 -14.18 -10.50 -3.72
CA TYR A 112 -13.58 -10.57 -5.06
C TYR A 112 -12.44 -9.56 -5.25
N VAL A 113 -12.60 -8.34 -4.73
CA VAL A 113 -11.57 -7.31 -4.79
C VAL A 113 -10.34 -7.71 -3.95
N GLU A 114 -10.55 -8.24 -2.74
CA GLU A 114 -9.50 -8.75 -1.87
C GLU A 114 -8.73 -9.91 -2.53
N ALA A 115 -9.45 -10.88 -3.09
CA ALA A 115 -8.83 -12.00 -3.80
C ALA A 115 -7.97 -11.52 -4.98
N TYR A 116 -8.50 -10.58 -5.77
CA TYR A 116 -7.80 -9.98 -6.90
C TYR A 116 -6.56 -9.20 -6.49
N LEU A 117 -6.67 -8.30 -5.51
CA LEU A 117 -5.54 -7.50 -5.04
C LEU A 117 -4.46 -8.35 -4.36
N SER A 118 -4.83 -9.47 -3.74
CA SER A 118 -3.89 -10.42 -3.14
C SER A 118 -3.13 -11.22 -4.20
N ASN A 119 -3.74 -11.50 -5.36
CA ASN A 119 -3.16 -12.31 -6.44
C ASN A 119 -3.43 -11.68 -7.81
N PRO A 120 -2.91 -10.47 -8.09
CA PRO A 120 -3.25 -9.78 -9.32
C PRO A 120 -2.62 -10.50 -10.51
N SER A 121 -3.31 -10.48 -11.65
CA SER A 121 -2.96 -11.24 -12.86
C SER A 121 -3.15 -12.76 -12.77
N ASP A 122 -3.60 -13.30 -11.62
CA ASP A 122 -3.97 -14.72 -11.55
C ASP A 122 -5.18 -15.01 -12.46
N GLN A 123 -5.04 -16.02 -13.31
CA GLN A 123 -6.04 -16.31 -14.33
C GLN A 123 -7.36 -16.78 -13.73
N THR A 124 -7.31 -17.60 -12.68
CA THR A 124 -8.51 -18.16 -12.05
C THR A 124 -9.25 -17.06 -11.30
N THR A 125 -8.54 -16.27 -10.50
CA THR A 125 -9.12 -15.14 -9.78
C THR A 125 -9.76 -14.13 -10.72
N CYS A 126 -9.11 -13.77 -11.83
CA CYS A 126 -9.69 -12.83 -12.80
C CYS A 126 -10.94 -13.43 -13.49
N GLN A 127 -10.94 -14.73 -13.81
CA GLN A 127 -12.09 -15.39 -14.42
C GLN A 127 -13.28 -15.48 -13.47
N GLU A 128 -13.06 -15.84 -12.21
CA GLU A 128 -14.09 -15.88 -11.17
C GLU A 128 -14.69 -14.48 -10.95
N PHE A 129 -13.84 -13.45 -10.91
CA PHE A 129 -14.28 -12.07 -10.77
C PHE A 129 -15.16 -11.64 -11.95
N VAL A 130 -14.72 -11.86 -13.19
CA VAL A 130 -15.52 -11.53 -14.38
C VAL A 130 -16.82 -12.33 -14.44
N SER A 131 -16.79 -13.62 -14.08
CA SER A 131 -17.99 -14.45 -14.02
C SER A 131 -19.01 -13.90 -13.03
N TRP A 132 -18.57 -13.39 -11.88
CA TRP A 132 -19.45 -12.75 -10.91
C TRP A 132 -20.12 -11.48 -11.46
N LEU A 133 -19.38 -10.66 -12.23
CA LEU A 133 -19.91 -9.46 -12.89
C LEU A 133 -20.97 -9.78 -13.97
N GLN A 134 -20.95 -11.00 -14.51
CA GLN A 134 -21.92 -11.48 -15.50
C GLN A 134 -23.14 -12.20 -14.88
N THR A 135 -23.20 -12.31 -13.55
CA THR A 135 -24.32 -12.95 -12.86
C THR A 135 -25.63 -12.25 -13.23
N LYS A 136 -26.64 -13.02 -13.64
CA LYS A 136 -27.90 -12.49 -14.17
C LYS A 136 -28.75 -11.74 -13.15
N ASP A 137 -28.42 -11.87 -11.87
CA ASP A 137 -29.10 -11.21 -10.76
C ASP A 137 -28.69 -9.72 -10.62
N TRP A 138 -27.61 -9.28 -11.29
CA TRP A 138 -27.33 -7.86 -11.46
C TRP A 138 -28.41 -7.18 -12.32
N LEU A 139 -28.73 -5.92 -12.02
CA LEU A 139 -29.66 -5.14 -12.86
C LEU A 139 -29.05 -4.81 -14.23
N LYS A 140 -27.73 -4.61 -14.26
CA LYS A 140 -26.95 -4.35 -15.45
C LYS A 140 -25.73 -5.29 -15.46
N PRO A 141 -25.92 -6.60 -15.70
CA PRO A 141 -24.82 -7.53 -15.80
C PRO A 141 -23.91 -7.15 -16.98
N LEU A 142 -22.62 -7.43 -16.88
CA LEU A 142 -21.71 -7.18 -18.00
C LEU A 142 -22.11 -8.01 -19.22
N ASP A 143 -22.13 -7.35 -20.38
CA ASP A 143 -22.19 -8.08 -21.65
C ASP A 143 -20.85 -8.76 -21.96
N THR A 144 -20.83 -9.60 -22.99
CA THR A 144 -19.62 -10.35 -23.37
C THR A 144 -18.46 -9.43 -23.79
N ALA A 145 -18.73 -8.34 -24.49
CA ALA A 145 -17.68 -7.44 -24.97
C ALA A 145 -17.05 -6.64 -23.82
N GLN A 146 -17.87 -6.19 -22.86
CA GLN A 146 -17.38 -5.53 -21.65
C GLN A 146 -16.59 -6.51 -20.77
N ALA A 147 -17.08 -7.74 -20.60
CA ALA A 147 -16.40 -8.77 -19.84
C ALA A 147 -15.03 -9.13 -20.43
N ASP A 148 -14.93 -9.26 -21.75
CA ASP A 148 -13.65 -9.51 -22.44
C ASP A 148 -12.67 -8.35 -22.21
N THR A 149 -13.16 -7.11 -22.28
CA THR A 149 -12.35 -5.90 -22.08
C THR A 149 -11.85 -5.80 -20.64
N ILE A 150 -12.74 -5.92 -19.65
CA ILE A 150 -12.40 -5.85 -18.22
C ILE A 150 -11.50 -7.02 -17.84
N GLY A 151 -11.79 -8.24 -18.32
CA GLY A 151 -10.98 -9.42 -18.06
C GLY A 151 -9.53 -9.27 -18.56
N ALA A 152 -9.34 -8.71 -19.75
CA ALA A 152 -8.00 -8.43 -20.27
C ALA A 152 -7.24 -7.42 -19.39
N LEU A 153 -7.92 -6.36 -18.93
CA LEU A 153 -7.33 -5.34 -18.08
C LEU A 153 -7.01 -5.86 -16.66
N LEU A 154 -7.86 -6.71 -16.09
CA LEU A 154 -7.61 -7.35 -14.81
C LEU A 154 -6.38 -8.28 -14.86
N LEU A 155 -6.21 -9.00 -15.96
CA LEU A 155 -5.06 -9.89 -16.18
C LEU A 155 -3.73 -9.17 -16.44
N THR A 156 -3.79 -7.90 -16.84
CA THR A 156 -2.59 -7.13 -17.24
C THR A 156 -2.57 -5.74 -16.61
N PRO A 157 -2.52 -5.65 -15.26
CA PRO A 157 -2.36 -4.36 -14.59
C PRO A 157 -1.03 -3.72 -14.98
N ASP A 158 -1.02 -2.40 -15.15
CA ASP A 158 0.15 -1.63 -15.58
C ASP A 158 0.61 -0.69 -14.46
N PHE A 159 1.67 -1.10 -13.77
CA PHE A 159 2.24 -0.36 -12.65
C PHE A 159 3.30 0.67 -13.06
N THR A 160 3.57 0.85 -14.37
CA THR A 160 4.68 1.69 -14.85
C THR A 160 4.60 3.12 -14.33
N ALA A 161 3.40 3.70 -14.32
CA ALA A 161 3.18 5.06 -13.85
C ALA A 161 3.42 5.20 -12.33
N ALA A 162 2.88 4.27 -11.53
CA ALA A 162 3.04 4.27 -10.08
C ALA A 162 4.51 4.12 -9.66
N ILE A 163 5.24 3.20 -10.29
CA ILE A 163 6.67 2.99 -10.06
C ILE A 163 7.46 4.25 -10.42
N SER A 164 7.20 4.85 -11.58
CA SER A 164 7.88 6.06 -12.02
C SER A 164 7.64 7.25 -11.08
N PHE A 165 6.42 7.38 -10.56
CA PHE A 165 6.06 8.46 -9.63
C PHE A 165 6.78 8.32 -8.29
N GLU A 166 6.88 7.10 -7.75
CA GLU A 166 7.65 6.86 -6.52
C GLU A 166 9.15 7.05 -6.69
N GLU A 167 9.72 6.65 -7.83
CA GLU A 167 11.14 6.87 -8.12
C GLU A 167 11.47 8.37 -8.23
N GLN A 168 10.54 9.18 -8.74
CA GLN A 168 10.70 10.63 -8.82
C GLN A 168 10.41 11.36 -7.50
N SER A 169 9.56 10.79 -6.64
CA SER A 169 9.19 11.39 -5.36
C SER A 169 10.18 11.10 -4.24
N LYS A 170 10.99 10.04 -4.35
CA LYS A 170 12.17 9.89 -3.51
C LYS A 170 13.11 11.06 -3.77
N PRO A 171 13.50 11.85 -2.75
CA PRO A 171 14.49 12.89 -2.94
C PRO A 171 15.74 12.25 -3.52
N ALA A 172 16.22 12.80 -4.63
CA ALA A 172 17.44 12.33 -5.26
C ALA A 172 18.54 12.32 -4.19
N ARG A 173 19.18 11.16 -4.01
CA ARG A 173 20.26 11.03 -3.03
C ARG A 173 21.27 12.14 -3.28
N GLU A 174 21.51 12.97 -2.27
CA GLU A 174 22.44 14.08 -2.37
C GLU A 174 23.81 13.55 -2.77
N GLN A 175 24.31 14.00 -3.92
CA GLN A 175 25.61 13.56 -4.46
C GLN A 175 26.76 14.48 -4.02
N ALA A 176 26.45 15.63 -3.45
CA ALA A 176 27.42 16.60 -2.95
C ALA A 176 27.12 16.93 -1.50
N ALA A 177 28.11 16.76 -0.63
CA ALA A 177 28.03 17.20 0.75
C ALA A 177 28.25 18.72 0.84
N THR A 178 27.41 19.41 1.60
CA THR A 178 27.63 20.82 1.96
C THR A 178 28.28 20.93 3.34
N ALA A 179 28.81 22.10 3.69
CA ALA A 179 29.33 22.35 5.04
C ALA A 179 28.27 22.15 6.14
N GLU A 180 26.99 22.35 5.82
CA GLU A 180 25.90 22.15 6.76
C GLU A 180 25.68 20.67 7.07
N HIS A 181 25.93 19.78 6.11
CA HIS A 181 25.72 18.32 6.27
C HIS A 181 26.71 17.70 7.26
N VAL A 182 27.84 18.35 7.49
CA VAL A 182 28.91 17.91 8.41
C VAL A 182 29.10 18.88 9.57
N ASN A 183 28.12 19.74 9.85
CA ASN A 183 28.23 20.71 10.94
C ASN A 183 28.23 20.01 12.31
N LEU A 184 29.31 20.20 13.06
CA LEU A 184 29.52 19.66 14.41
C LEU A 184 29.30 20.70 15.51
N GLU A 185 28.79 21.89 15.17
CA GLU A 185 28.41 22.90 16.16
C GLU A 185 27.38 22.35 17.13
N LEU A 186 27.65 22.53 18.42
CA LEU A 186 26.73 22.15 19.48
C LEU A 186 25.57 23.15 19.56
N PRO A 187 24.34 22.69 19.82
CA PRO A 187 23.23 23.57 20.18
C PRO A 187 23.58 24.46 21.37
N LYS A 188 23.09 25.71 21.38
CA LYS A 188 23.37 26.67 22.46
C LYS A 188 22.81 26.22 23.82
N ASP A 189 21.82 25.34 23.78
CA ASP A 189 21.06 24.78 24.89
C ASP A 189 21.38 23.29 25.12
N VAL A 190 22.52 22.81 24.61
CA VAL A 190 22.96 21.42 24.82
C VAL A 190 23.07 21.11 26.31
N GLN A 191 22.48 19.98 26.72
CA GLN A 191 22.57 19.51 28.10
C GLN A 191 23.95 18.87 28.34
N PRO A 192 24.73 19.35 29.33
CA PRO A 192 26.07 18.83 29.60
C PRO A 192 26.11 17.32 29.86
N ASP A 193 25.14 16.79 30.61
CA ASP A 193 25.08 15.36 30.94
C ASP A 193 24.86 14.47 29.69
N LEU A 194 24.05 14.93 28.74
CA LEU A 194 23.81 14.23 27.47
C LEU A 194 25.05 14.26 26.57
N LEU A 195 25.75 15.40 26.55
CA LEU A 195 27.00 15.53 25.82
C LEU A 195 28.11 14.65 26.42
N GLU A 196 28.23 14.60 27.75
CA GLU A 196 29.20 13.76 28.43
C GLU A 196 28.95 12.27 28.17
N ALA A 197 27.69 11.83 28.28
CA ALA A 197 27.29 10.47 27.94
C ALA A 197 27.65 10.12 26.48
N LEU A 198 27.35 11.02 25.53
CA LEU A 198 27.73 10.84 24.13
C LEU A 198 29.25 10.69 23.97
N LEU A 199 30.05 11.57 24.57
CA LEU A 199 31.52 11.51 24.47
C LEU A 199 32.10 10.23 25.08
N GLN A 200 31.43 9.66 26.09
CA GLN A 200 31.82 8.40 26.70
C GLN A 200 31.48 7.20 25.81
N GLU A 201 30.33 7.20 25.13
CA GLU A 201 29.85 6.08 24.32
C GLU A 201 30.44 6.06 22.89
N LEU A 202 30.66 7.24 22.30
CA LEU A 202 31.10 7.38 20.90
C LEU A 202 32.34 6.55 20.54
N PRO A 203 33.41 6.46 21.35
CA PRO A 203 34.60 5.68 21.00
C PRO A 203 34.30 4.20 20.82
N GLU A 204 33.53 3.60 21.73
CA GLU A 204 33.18 2.18 21.68
C GLU A 204 32.26 1.87 20.49
N GLN A 205 31.26 2.72 20.26
CA GLN A 205 30.34 2.57 19.13
C GLN A 205 31.07 2.75 17.80
N SER A 206 31.96 3.75 17.70
CA SER A 206 32.76 3.98 16.48
C SER A 206 33.70 2.81 16.18
N GLN A 207 34.33 2.25 17.22
CA GLN A 207 35.18 1.07 17.07
C GLN A 207 34.38 -0.16 16.63
N THR A 208 33.23 -0.40 17.25
CA THR A 208 32.34 -1.51 16.90
C THR A 208 31.89 -1.40 15.44
N PHE A 209 31.48 -0.20 15.02
CA PHE A 209 31.10 0.08 13.64
C PHE A 209 32.26 -0.17 12.67
N ALA A 210 33.44 0.39 12.96
CA ALA A 210 34.62 0.23 12.09
C ALA A 210 35.02 -1.23 11.91
N VAL A 211 34.99 -2.04 12.97
CA VAL A 211 35.27 -3.48 12.90
C VAL A 211 34.22 -4.21 12.06
N ALA A 212 32.93 -3.90 12.24
CA ALA A 212 31.87 -4.51 11.45
C ALA A 212 32.02 -4.19 9.94
N ILE A 213 32.32 -2.92 9.59
CA ILE A 213 32.59 -2.53 8.20
C ILE A 213 33.83 -3.23 7.64
N GLN A 214 34.93 -3.31 8.40
CA GLN A 214 36.13 -4.01 7.95
C GLN A 214 35.86 -5.48 7.64
N ARG A 215 35.04 -6.15 8.46
CA ARG A 215 34.62 -7.54 8.21
C ARG A 215 33.77 -7.64 6.96
N LEU A 216 32.79 -6.76 6.78
CA LEU A 216 31.95 -6.72 5.58
C LEU A 216 32.78 -6.56 4.30
N VAL A 217 33.77 -5.66 4.29
CA VAL A 217 34.70 -5.48 3.15
C VAL A 217 35.53 -6.74 2.89
N ALA A 218 35.82 -7.55 3.92
CA ALA A 218 36.54 -8.80 3.83
C ALA A 218 35.64 -10.04 3.59
N ASN A 219 34.49 -9.86 2.91
CA ASN A 219 33.45 -10.88 2.69
C ASN A 219 32.75 -11.34 3.99
N GLY A 220 32.40 -10.40 4.85
CA GLY A 220 31.71 -10.63 6.12
C GLY A 220 30.28 -11.17 5.96
N SER A 221 29.69 -11.61 7.07
CA SER A 221 28.37 -12.25 7.06
C SER A 221 27.23 -11.25 7.24
N MET A 222 26.00 -11.75 7.15
CA MET A 222 24.79 -11.00 7.48
C MET A 222 24.78 -10.48 8.93
N ASP A 223 25.45 -11.19 9.84
CA ASP A 223 25.58 -10.75 11.23
C ASP A 223 26.44 -9.49 11.34
N ASP A 224 27.53 -9.40 10.56
CA ASP A 224 28.37 -8.19 10.52
C ASP A 224 27.58 -6.98 9.97
N LEU A 225 26.69 -7.21 8.99
CA LEU A 225 25.79 -6.18 8.46
C LEU A 225 24.78 -5.71 9.50
N ASN A 226 24.17 -6.65 10.22
CA ASN A 226 23.25 -6.36 11.32
C ASN A 226 23.94 -5.61 12.48
N ILE A 227 25.19 -5.93 12.79
CA ILE A 227 25.99 -5.18 13.77
C ILE A 227 26.21 -3.75 13.28
N ALA A 228 26.69 -3.56 12.04
CA ALA A 228 26.92 -2.24 11.47
C ALA A 228 25.65 -1.38 11.48
N LYS A 229 24.50 -1.93 11.07
CA LYS A 229 23.21 -1.24 11.04
C LYS A 229 22.77 -0.79 12.44
N ARG A 230 22.79 -1.70 13.42
CA ARG A 230 22.41 -1.37 14.80
C ARG A 230 23.32 -0.32 15.40
N THR A 231 24.63 -0.41 15.17
CA THR A 231 25.59 0.58 15.69
C THR A 231 25.39 1.96 15.04
N ALA A 232 25.14 2.02 13.72
CA ALA A 232 24.81 3.28 13.04
C ALA A 232 23.51 3.91 13.61
N HIS A 233 22.50 3.09 13.87
CA HIS A 233 21.24 3.53 14.48
C HIS A 233 21.43 4.11 15.89
N THR A 234 22.23 3.44 16.72
CA THR A 234 22.57 3.95 18.06
C THR A 234 23.31 5.28 17.97
N LEU A 235 24.30 5.41 17.08
CA LEU A 235 25.05 6.64 16.86
C LEU A 235 24.15 7.80 16.40
N LYS A 236 23.22 7.53 15.47
CA LYS A 236 22.22 8.50 15.01
C LYS A 236 21.32 8.98 16.15
N GLY A 237 20.80 8.06 16.95
CA GLY A 237 19.94 8.35 18.10
C GLY A 237 20.66 9.23 19.13
N ALA A 238 21.89 8.87 19.48
CA ALA A 238 22.71 9.62 20.42
C ALA A 238 23.05 11.04 19.88
N ALA A 239 23.41 11.15 18.59
CA ALA A 239 23.67 12.43 17.95
C ALA A 239 22.44 13.34 17.88
N ASN A 240 21.26 12.80 17.57
CA ASN A 240 20.00 13.55 17.58
C ASN A 240 19.61 14.00 19.00
N THR A 241 19.87 13.17 20.00
CA THR A 241 19.58 13.49 21.41
C THR A 241 20.41 14.68 21.91
N VAL A 242 21.67 14.79 21.46
CA VAL A 242 22.54 15.93 21.77
C VAL A 242 22.36 17.10 20.79
N GLY A 243 21.75 16.85 19.63
CA GLY A 243 21.51 17.84 18.58
C GLY A 243 22.68 18.09 17.63
N ILE A 244 23.62 17.14 17.49
CA ILE A 244 24.78 17.25 16.59
C ILE A 244 24.37 16.84 15.17
N ARG A 245 23.92 17.81 14.38
CA ARG A 245 23.35 17.60 13.03
C ARG A 245 24.29 16.83 12.10
N GLY A 246 25.59 17.14 12.10
CA GLY A 246 26.55 16.50 11.21
C GLY A 246 26.69 14.99 11.42
N ILE A 247 26.71 14.55 12.68
CA ILE A 247 26.81 13.11 13.01
C ILE A 247 25.49 12.41 12.68
N ALA A 248 24.35 13.04 13.00
CA ALA A 248 23.02 12.51 12.68
C ALA A 248 22.83 12.32 11.17
N ASN A 249 23.20 13.32 10.36
CA ASN A 249 23.10 13.26 8.91
C ASN A 249 24.01 12.17 8.31
N LEU A 250 25.26 12.09 8.77
CA LEU A 250 26.20 11.08 8.29
C LEU A 250 25.71 9.66 8.61
N THR A 251 25.28 9.43 9.85
CA THR A 251 24.79 8.10 10.29
C THR A 251 23.49 7.71 9.62
N HIS A 252 22.60 8.66 9.34
CA HIS A 252 21.41 8.44 8.52
C HIS A 252 21.77 7.92 7.11
N HIS A 253 22.70 8.58 6.41
CA HIS A 253 23.12 8.12 5.08
C HIS A 253 23.89 6.80 5.09
N LEU A 254 24.57 6.47 6.20
CA LEU A 254 25.18 5.16 6.41
C LEU A 254 24.11 4.08 6.59
N GLU A 255 23.06 4.33 7.40
CA GLU A 255 21.91 3.43 7.52
C GLU A 255 21.25 3.18 6.15
N ASP A 256 21.02 4.21 5.34
CA ASP A 256 20.46 4.06 3.99
C ASP A 256 21.28 3.11 3.10
N ILE A 257 22.62 3.19 3.17
CA ILE A 257 23.53 2.32 2.40
C ILE A 257 23.45 0.88 2.91
N LEU A 258 23.48 0.70 4.24
CA LEU A 258 23.46 -0.60 4.87
C LEU A 258 22.11 -1.31 4.64
N ASP A 259 21.01 -0.57 4.65
CA ASP A 259 19.68 -1.09 4.31
C ASP A 259 19.56 -1.49 2.84
N ALA A 260 20.15 -0.71 1.93
CA ALA A 260 20.21 -1.10 0.52
C ALA A 260 21.02 -2.40 0.32
N LEU A 261 22.18 -2.53 0.98
CA LEU A 261 23.00 -3.74 0.97
C LEU A 261 22.24 -4.95 1.53
N PHE A 262 21.49 -4.77 2.62
CA PHE A 262 20.67 -5.80 3.25
C PHE A 262 19.61 -6.33 2.27
N LYS A 263 18.83 -5.41 1.67
CA LYS A 263 17.77 -5.75 0.71
C LYS A 263 18.31 -6.46 -0.54
N HIS A 264 19.50 -6.08 -1.01
CA HIS A 264 20.13 -6.75 -2.14
C HIS A 264 20.57 -8.19 -1.82
N HIS A 265 21.00 -8.48 -0.58
CA HIS A 265 21.41 -9.82 -0.18
C HIS A 265 20.22 -10.79 -0.07
N ASP A 266 19.09 -10.31 0.46
CA ASP A 266 17.84 -11.09 0.55
C ASP A 266 17.23 -11.43 -0.82
N CYS A 267 17.60 -10.69 -1.87
CA CYS A 267 17.08 -10.90 -3.22
C CYS A 267 17.90 -11.91 -4.04
N ILE A 268 19.08 -12.31 -3.57
CA ILE A 268 20.02 -13.22 -4.26
C ILE A 268 19.99 -14.64 -3.67
N CYS A 269 19.37 -14.83 -2.50
CA CYS A 269 19.16 -16.12 -1.83
C CYS A 269 17.79 -16.71 -2.19
#